data_AF-A0A2M8PYI3-F1
#
_entry.id   AF-A0A2M8PYI3-F1
#
_cell.length_a   1.000
_cell.length_b   1.000
_cell.length_c   1.000
_cell.angle_alpha   90.00
_cell.angle_beta   90.00
_cell.angle_gamma   90.00
#
_symmetry.space_group_name_H-M   'P 1'
#
loop_
_entity.id
_entity.type
_entity.pdbx_description
1 polymer ?
#
loop_
_entity_poly.entity_id
_entity_poly.type
_entity_poly.pdbx_seq_one_letter_code
_entity_poly.pdbx_strand_id
1 'polypeptide(L)'
;MSQRALRTLPPAERFLFVLAIAAILLLPLIAFAIISSQDATITLTVYAAEPMRDALNAIVRAFEAEQPNIRFDLRFMSASEAQRQVERGVPIDALILPEEARVPERARHPEVAAQFLSFVKARLPQAHSD
;
A
#
# COMPACT_ATOMS: atom_id res chain seq x y z
N MET A 1 -25.05 -33.65 -41.02
CA MET A 1 -25.47 -32.50 -40.19
C MET A 1 -25.28 -31.22 -41.00
N SER A 2 -26.36 -30.45 -41.15
CA SER A 2 -26.63 -29.54 -42.27
C SER A 2 -26.05 -28.14 -42.08
N GLN A 3 -25.01 -27.79 -42.84
CA GLN A 3 -24.41 -26.44 -42.97
C GLN A 3 -25.29 -25.45 -43.79
N ARG A 4 -26.59 -25.73 -44.01
CA ARG A 4 -27.44 -24.96 -44.94
C ARG A 4 -28.37 -23.94 -44.26
N ALA A 5 -28.44 -23.89 -42.94
CA ALA A 5 -29.45 -23.09 -42.22
C ALA A 5 -29.01 -21.65 -41.82
N LEU A 6 -27.87 -21.16 -42.32
CA LEU A 6 -27.34 -19.83 -41.92
C LEU A 6 -27.48 -18.73 -42.99
N ARG A 7 -28.13 -19.00 -44.14
CA ARG A 7 -28.13 -18.07 -45.29
C ARG A 7 -29.28 -17.06 -45.35
N THR A 8 -30.30 -17.10 -44.48
CA THR A 8 -31.50 -16.27 -44.65
C THR A 8 -31.95 -15.51 -43.40
N LEU A 9 -31.06 -15.21 -42.46
CA LEU A 9 -31.41 -14.31 -41.34
C LEU A 9 -31.51 -12.86 -41.85
N PRO A 10 -32.59 -12.11 -41.56
CA PRO A 10 -32.76 -10.70 -41.91
C PRO A 10 -31.60 -9.84 -41.35
N PRO A 11 -31.28 -8.70 -42.00
CA PRO A 11 -30.11 -7.89 -41.68
C PRO A 11 -30.06 -7.42 -40.20
N ALA A 12 -31.22 -7.24 -39.56
CA ALA A 12 -31.33 -6.88 -38.15
C ALA A 12 -30.82 -7.98 -37.18
N GLU A 13 -31.06 -9.25 -37.50
CA GLU A 13 -30.63 -10.38 -36.66
C GLU A 13 -29.14 -10.66 -36.79
N ARG A 14 -28.57 -10.40 -37.98
CA ARG A 14 -27.11 -10.43 -38.19
C ARG A 14 -26.42 -9.35 -37.37
N PHE A 15 -27.03 -8.17 -37.30
CA PHE A 15 -26.52 -7.06 -36.51
C PHE A 15 -26.53 -7.39 -35.02
N LEU A 16 -27.63 -7.98 -34.52
CA LEU A 16 -27.74 -8.45 -33.14
C LEU A 16 -26.74 -9.57 -32.82
N PHE A 17 -26.50 -10.50 -33.75
CA PHE A 17 -25.55 -11.59 -33.57
C PHE A 17 -24.10 -11.09 -33.51
N VAL A 18 -23.75 -10.12 -34.35
CA VAL A 18 -22.43 -9.45 -34.31
C VAL A 18 -22.27 -8.66 -33.02
N LEU A 19 -23.30 -7.97 -32.54
CA LEU A 19 -23.27 -7.25 -31.26
C LEU A 19 -23.07 -8.20 -30.07
N ALA A 20 -23.74 -9.36 -30.09
CA ALA A 20 -23.61 -10.38 -29.05
C ALA A 20 -22.21 -10.99 -29.01
N ILE A 21 -21.61 -11.30 -30.17
CA ILE A 21 -20.23 -11.81 -30.26
C ILE A 21 -19.22 -10.75 -29.79
N ALA A 22 -19.41 -9.49 -30.19
CA ALA A 22 -18.56 -8.39 -29.76
C ALA A 22 -18.64 -8.17 -28.24
N ALA A 23 -19.83 -8.26 -27.65
CA ALA A 23 -20.03 -8.16 -26.19
C ALA A 23 -19.33 -9.30 -25.43
N ILE A 24 -19.42 -10.54 -25.93
CA ILE A 24 -18.74 -11.71 -25.35
C ILE A 24 -17.22 -11.57 -25.42
N LEU A 25 -16.69 -11.01 -26.51
CA LEU A 25 -15.26 -10.75 -26.68
C LEU A 25 -14.74 -9.59 -25.82
N LEU A 26 -15.59 -8.59 -25.53
CA LEU A 26 -15.23 -7.42 -24.70
C LEU A 26 -15.33 -7.69 -23.19
N LEU A 27 -16.17 -8.63 -22.77
CA LEU A 27 -16.34 -9.02 -21.36
C LEU A 27 -15.01 -9.36 -20.63
N PRO A 28 -14.11 -10.21 -21.17
CA PRO A 28 -12.86 -10.54 -20.50
C PRO A 28 -11.89 -9.35 -20.42
N LEU A 29 -11.95 -8.42 -21.38
CA LEU A 29 -11.12 -7.20 -21.37
C LEU A 29 -11.52 -6.27 -20.21
N ILE A 30 -12.82 -6.12 -19.98
CA ILE A 30 -13.35 -5.31 -18.88
C ILE A 30 -13.03 -5.96 -17.53
N ALA A 31 -13.20 -7.27 -17.41
CA ALA A 31 -12.86 -8.01 -16.18
C ALA A 31 -11.36 -7.87 -15.83
N PHE A 32 -10.48 -7.94 -16.83
CA PHE A 32 -9.03 -7.79 -16.63
C PHE A 32 -8.64 -6.37 -16.18
N ALA A 33 -9.29 -5.33 -16.70
CA ALA A 33 -9.05 -3.95 -16.31
C ALA A 33 -9.47 -3.66 -14.85
N ILE A 34 -10.56 -4.28 -14.38
CA ILE A 34 -11.05 -4.13 -13.00
C ILE A 34 -10.10 -4.80 -11.99
N ILE A 35 -9.53 -5.96 -12.33
CA ILE A 35 -8.60 -6.68 -11.43
C ILE A 35 -7.25 -5.96 -11.36
N SER A 36 -6.76 -5.42 -12.48
CA SER A 36 -5.45 -4.77 -12.55
C SER A 36 -5.38 -3.39 -11.87
N SER A 37 -6.52 -2.82 -11.48
CA SER A 37 -6.62 -1.48 -10.86
C SER A 37 -6.78 -1.51 -9.35
N GLN A 38 -6.79 -2.68 -8.71
CA GLN A 38 -6.67 -2.76 -7.26
C GLN A 38 -5.20 -2.60 -6.89
N ASP A 39 -4.82 -1.38 -6.51
CA ASP A 39 -3.56 -1.15 -5.82
C ASP A 39 -3.51 -2.04 -4.58
N ALA A 40 -2.47 -2.88 -4.51
CA ALA A 40 -2.33 -3.82 -3.40
C ALA A 40 -2.23 -3.05 -2.08
N THR A 41 -3.08 -3.38 -1.12
CA THR A 41 -2.99 -2.81 0.22
C THR A 41 -1.72 -3.33 0.90
N ILE A 42 -0.84 -2.43 1.32
CA ILE A 42 0.41 -2.73 2.02
C ILE A 42 0.19 -2.45 3.51
N THR A 43 0.48 -3.43 4.36
CA THR A 43 0.42 -3.27 5.83
C THR A 43 1.82 -3.16 6.40
N LEU A 44 2.09 -2.06 7.11
CA LEU A 44 3.35 -1.79 7.78
C LEU A 44 3.22 -2.10 9.27
N THR A 45 4.06 -3.00 9.78
CA THR A 45 4.12 -3.36 11.20
C THR A 45 5.08 -2.43 11.92
N VAL A 46 4.56 -1.65 12.87
CA VAL A 46 5.34 -0.64 13.60
C VAL A 46 5.30 -0.91 15.09
N TYR A 47 6.49 -1.08 15.67
CA TYR A 47 6.63 -1.18 17.12
C TYR A 47 6.88 0.20 17.68
N ALA A 48 6.06 0.61 18.64
CA ALA A 48 6.13 1.95 19.22
C ALA A 48 6.12 1.89 20.74
N ALA A 49 6.86 2.81 21.36
CA ALA A 49 6.77 3.01 22.79
C ALA A 49 5.38 3.55 23.18
N GLU A 50 4.80 3.00 24.24
CA GLU A 50 3.46 3.35 24.72
C GLU A 50 3.19 4.86 24.92
N PRO A 51 4.14 5.69 25.41
CA PRO A 51 3.91 7.13 25.54
C PRO A 51 3.62 7.84 24.20
N MET A 52 3.94 7.23 23.06
CA MET A 52 3.71 7.82 21.73
C MET A 52 2.35 7.45 21.14
N ARG A 53 1.53 6.68 21.86
CA ARG A 53 0.27 6.10 21.37
C ARG A 53 -0.66 7.13 20.74
N ASP A 54 -0.96 8.20 21.45
CA ASP A 54 -1.97 9.16 20.99
C ASP A 54 -1.48 9.93 19.77
N ALA A 55 -0.22 10.40 19.80
CA ALA A 55 0.40 11.09 18.69
C ALA A 55 0.49 10.20 17.44
N LEU A 56 0.97 8.96 17.58
CA LEU A 56 1.13 8.05 16.45
C LEU A 56 -0.23 7.64 15.86
N ASN A 57 -1.24 7.39 16.70
CA ASN A 57 -2.59 7.12 16.22
C ASN A 57 -3.19 8.29 15.44
N ALA A 58 -2.91 9.53 15.84
CA ALA A 58 -3.36 10.71 15.12
C ALA A 58 -2.68 10.82 13.74
N ILE A 59 -1.35 10.62 13.70
CA ILE A 59 -0.55 10.66 12.46
C ILE A 59 -1.00 9.56 11.50
N VAL A 60 -1.14 8.32 11.98
CA VAL A 60 -1.56 7.18 11.17
C VAL A 60 -2.94 7.40 10.57
N ARG A 61 -3.90 7.90 11.35
CA ARG A 61 -5.23 8.22 10.82
C ARG A 61 -5.20 9.25 9.70
N ALA A 62 -4.39 10.30 9.83
CA ALA A 62 -4.23 11.29 8.77
C ALA A 62 -3.56 10.68 7.53
N PHE A 63 -2.50 9.89 7.74
CA PHE A 63 -1.76 9.27 6.65
C PHE A 63 -2.59 8.25 5.87
N GLU A 64 -3.32 7.36 6.55
CA GLU A 64 -4.19 6.37 5.90
C GLU A 64 -5.36 7.03 5.12
N ALA A 65 -5.79 8.23 5.53
CA ALA A 65 -6.79 9.00 4.79
C ALA A 65 -6.22 9.58 3.49
N GLU A 66 -4.94 9.95 3.48
CA GLU A 66 -4.22 10.43 2.29
C GLU A 66 -3.73 9.29 1.37
N GLN A 67 -3.46 8.12 1.95
CA GLN A 67 -2.90 6.94 1.27
C GLN A 67 -3.77 5.71 1.56
N PRO A 68 -4.88 5.51 0.82
CA PRO A 68 -5.85 4.45 1.13
C PRO A 68 -5.29 3.03 0.97
N ASN A 69 -4.17 2.90 0.26
CA ASN A 69 -3.50 1.63 -0.02
C ASN A 69 -2.48 1.24 1.06
N ILE A 70 -2.25 2.09 2.08
CA ILE A 70 -1.30 1.82 3.15
C ILE A 70 -2.07 1.66 4.47
N ARG A 71 -1.71 0.63 5.24
CA ARG A 71 -2.27 0.34 6.56
C ARG A 71 -1.15 0.18 7.58
N PHE A 72 -1.41 0.51 8.84
CA PHE A 72 -0.45 0.34 9.92
C PHE A 72 -0.93 -0.66 10.97
N ASP A 73 -0.12 -1.69 11.25
CA ASP A 73 -0.26 -2.56 12.43
C ASP A 73 0.62 -1.98 13.55
N LEU A 74 0.02 -1.11 14.37
CA LEU A 74 0.71 -0.45 15.48
C LEU A 74 0.71 -1.35 16.73
N ARG A 75 1.91 -1.75 17.18
CA ARG A 75 2.08 -2.52 18.41
C ARG A 75 2.78 -1.67 19.47
N PHE A 76 2.01 -1.30 20.48
CA PHE A 76 2.50 -0.49 21.59
C PHE A 76 2.99 -1.36 22.73
N MET A 77 4.18 -1.06 23.22
CA MET A 77 4.80 -1.74 24.36
C MET A 77 5.78 -0.79 25.07
N SER A 78 6.41 -1.23 26.16
CA SER A 78 7.48 -0.45 26.76
C SER A 78 8.68 -0.35 25.81
N ALA A 79 9.43 0.76 25.87
CA ALA A 79 10.61 0.95 25.02
C ALA A 79 11.61 -0.23 25.13
N SER A 80 11.81 -0.74 26.34
CA SER A 80 12.72 -1.88 26.57
C SER A 80 12.19 -3.18 25.98
N GLU A 81 10.88 -3.42 25.97
CA GLU A 81 10.31 -4.60 25.30
C GLU A 81 10.40 -4.48 23.78
N ALA A 82 10.10 -3.31 23.21
CA ALA A 82 10.22 -3.07 21.77
C ALA A 82 11.66 -3.31 21.29
N GLN A 83 12.64 -2.79 22.02
CA GLN A 83 14.06 -3.04 21.76
C GLN A 83 14.40 -4.53 21.78
N ARG A 84 13.99 -5.26 22.83
CA ARG A 84 14.24 -6.71 22.95
C ARG A 84 13.65 -7.50 21.79
N GLN A 85 12.45 -7.16 21.32
CA GLN A 85 11.83 -7.84 20.17
C GLN A 85 12.67 -7.66 18.89
N VAL A 86 13.15 -6.44 18.64
CA VAL A 86 14.00 -6.14 17.47
C VAL A 86 15.36 -6.82 17.58
N GLU A 87 15.95 -6.84 18.77
CA GLU A 87 17.20 -7.56 19.01
C GLU A 87 17.07 -9.07 18.77
N ARG A 88 15.89 -9.64 19.03
CA ARG A 88 15.56 -11.04 18.69
C ARG A 88 15.33 -11.28 17.20
N GLY A 89 15.35 -10.23 16.37
CA GLY A 89 15.16 -10.35 14.92
C GLY A 89 13.70 -10.54 14.53
N VAL A 90 12.75 -10.09 15.35
CA VAL A 90 11.33 -10.09 14.97
C VAL A 90 11.15 -9.18 13.75
N PRO A 91 10.51 -9.66 12.67
CA PRO A 91 10.32 -8.86 11.47
C PRO A 91 9.33 -7.73 11.75
N ILE A 92 9.80 -6.50 11.62
CA ILE A 92 9.02 -5.27 11.71
C ILE A 92 9.52 -4.26 10.67
N ASP A 93 8.69 -3.32 10.27
CA ASP A 93 9.04 -2.30 9.28
C ASP A 93 9.63 -1.04 9.92
N ALA A 94 9.14 -0.67 11.10
CA ALA A 94 9.66 0.50 11.82
C ALA A 94 9.62 0.33 13.35
N LEU A 95 10.60 0.93 14.01
CA LEU A 95 10.70 1.05 15.45
C LEU A 95 10.66 2.53 15.82
N ILE A 96 9.69 2.94 16.65
CA ILE A 96 9.54 4.31 17.10
C ILE A 96 9.71 4.37 18.63
N LEU A 97 10.72 5.11 19.06
CA LEU A 97 11.10 5.24 20.47
C LEU A 97 11.16 6.73 20.86
N PRO A 98 11.04 7.05 22.17
CA PRO A 98 11.36 8.39 22.69
C PRO A 98 12.82 8.75 22.43
N GLU A 99 13.15 10.04 22.46
CA GLU A 99 14.50 10.54 22.16
C GLU A 99 15.57 9.95 23.09
N GLU A 100 15.25 9.87 24.38
CA GLU A 100 16.13 9.32 25.42
C GLU A 100 16.34 7.80 25.31
N ALA A 101 15.55 7.12 24.48
CA ALA A 101 15.65 5.68 24.33
C ALA A 101 16.67 5.29 23.23
N ARG A 102 17.52 4.31 23.56
CA ARG A 102 18.53 3.81 22.64
C ARG A 102 17.92 3.02 21.48
N VAL A 103 18.31 3.32 20.26
CA VAL A 103 18.01 2.45 19.10
C VAL A 103 18.92 1.21 19.11
N PRO A 104 18.38 -0.02 19.08
CA PRO A 104 19.15 -1.26 19.04
C PRO A 104 20.06 -1.33 17.83
N GLU A 105 21.22 -2.00 17.95
CA GLU A 105 22.19 -2.09 16.86
C GLU A 105 21.61 -2.75 15.59
N ARG A 106 20.83 -3.82 15.76
CA ARG A 106 20.13 -4.49 14.65
C ARG A 106 19.13 -3.63 13.89
N ALA A 107 18.65 -2.56 14.50
CA ALA A 107 17.71 -1.63 13.88
C ALA A 107 18.42 -0.47 13.15
N ARG A 108 19.76 -0.39 13.24
CA ARG A 108 20.53 0.71 12.65
C ARG A 108 20.87 0.37 11.20
N HIS A 109 20.14 1.02 10.31
CA HIS A 109 20.33 0.94 8.87
C HIS A 109 20.85 2.30 8.35
N PRO A 110 22.17 2.55 8.33
CA PRO A 110 22.74 3.84 7.95
C PRO A 110 22.36 4.25 6.51
N GLU A 111 22.19 3.27 5.62
CA GLU A 111 21.70 3.47 4.26
C GLU A 111 20.27 4.01 4.22
N VAL A 112 19.38 3.48 5.06
CA VAL A 112 17.99 3.93 5.16
C VAL A 112 17.94 5.33 5.81
N ALA A 113 18.79 5.58 6.81
CA ALA A 113 18.90 6.90 7.42
C ALA A 113 19.34 7.96 6.40
N ALA A 114 20.32 7.65 5.55
CA ALA A 114 20.77 8.57 4.49
C ALA A 114 19.67 8.85 3.44
N GLN A 115 18.92 7.82 3.06
CA GLN A 115 17.77 7.96 2.16
C GLN A 115 16.67 8.84 2.77
N PHE A 116 16.33 8.58 4.04
CA PHE A 116 15.33 9.37 4.77
C PHE A 116 15.74 10.83 4.89
N LEU A 117 17.00 11.12 5.24
CA LEU A 117 17.51 12.50 5.27
C LEU A 117 17.42 13.20 3.92
N SER A 118 17.68 12.47 2.83
CA SER A 118 17.54 13.00 1.46
C SER A 118 16.08 13.32 1.13
N PHE A 119 15.16 12.42 1.49
CA PHE A 119 13.72 12.63 1.38
C PHE A 119 13.26 13.87 2.16
N VAL A 120 13.66 13.98 3.44
CA VAL A 120 13.31 15.11 4.30
C VAL A 120 13.82 16.42 3.73
N LYS A 121 15.09 16.49 3.28
CA LYS A 121 15.66 17.69 2.66
C LYS A 121 14.94 18.13 1.38
N ALA A 122 14.43 17.17 0.60
CA ALA A 122 13.69 17.46 -0.63
C ALA A 122 12.25 17.95 -0.35
N ARG A 123 11.68 17.61 0.80
CA ARG A 123 10.27 17.87 1.14
C ARG A 123 10.08 19.02 2.13
N LEU A 124 11.04 19.27 3.01
CA LEU A 124 11.02 20.43 3.90
C LEU A 124 11.49 21.66 3.13
N PRO A 125 10.74 22.79 3.16
CA PRO A 125 11.25 24.04 2.65
C PRO A 125 12.55 24.37 3.39
N GLN A 126 13.62 24.61 2.64
CA GLN A 126 14.88 25.06 3.20
C GLN A 126 14.58 26.38 3.91
N ALA A 127 14.62 26.36 5.26
CA ALA A 127 14.54 27.59 6.03
C ALA A 127 15.69 28.47 5.53
N HIS A 128 15.35 29.51 4.77
CA HIS A 128 16.29 30.55 4.43
C HIS A 128 16.62 31.23 5.76
N SER A 129 17.82 30.96 6.26
CA SER A 129 18.41 31.74 7.34
C SER A 129 18.74 33.12 6.77
N ASP A 130 17.75 34.01 6.80
CA ASP A 130 17.96 35.47 6.69
C ASP A 130 18.42 36.03 8.04
#